data_AF-A0A4R8DK79-F1
#
_entry.id   AF-A0A4R8DK79-F1
#
_cell.length_a   1.000
_cell.length_b   1.000
_cell.length_c   1.000
_cell.angle_alpha   90.00
_cell.angle_beta   90.00
_cell.angle_gamma   90.00
#
_symmetry.space_group_name_H-M   'P 1'
#
loop_
_entity.id
_entity.type
_entity.pdbx_description
1 polymer ?
#
loop_
_entity_poly.entity_id
_entity_poly.type
_entity_poly.pdbx_seq_one_letter_code
_entity_poly.pdbx_strand_id
1 'polypeptide(L)'
;MEITSRIIKGGALLEESRRFVETWDDTLSEGDNLQAFRTRNFLGKRSRSRAEDTLAILRQRLASQERSIFPVLRALTVRGDAFRDACYFEAARNDDLLAYIAGSLLYDVRDKGWTKVAVDDVSRALLEAQPAPIVAEWSESTRTRVVHGVLSALRDFGVLEGRAIKHIAPPQISFGGFVYVVGRLRQEGASAPELVAHNAWRWWLLDERQVRAHFLEADREGVLRFSEAGSTVRIDWTIDGLEEMIHAAA
;
A
#
# COMPACT_ATOMS: atom_id res chain seq x y z
N MET A 1 3.42 -2.78 -16.83
CA MET A 1 3.43 -1.59 -15.97
C MET A 1 2.58 -0.52 -16.63
N GLU A 2 1.43 -0.19 -16.05
CA GLU A 2 0.49 0.85 -16.49
C GLU A 2 0.56 2.05 -15.52
N ILE A 3 1.31 3.09 -15.91
CA ILE A 3 1.40 4.33 -15.15
C ILE A 3 0.26 5.28 -15.55
N THR A 4 -0.40 5.90 -14.58
CA THR A 4 -1.51 6.85 -14.82
C THR A 4 -1.39 8.11 -13.96
N SER A 5 -2.22 9.12 -14.25
CA SER A 5 -2.32 10.35 -13.44
C SER A 5 -3.45 10.31 -12.39
N ARG A 6 -4.04 9.14 -12.13
CA ARG A 6 -5.21 8.97 -11.22
C ARG A 6 -4.92 9.44 -9.79
N ILE A 7 -3.66 9.36 -9.35
CA ILE A 7 -3.22 9.86 -8.03
C ILE A 7 -3.55 11.35 -7.80
N ILE A 8 -3.69 12.15 -8.87
CA ILE A 8 -4.16 13.56 -8.79
C ILE A 8 -5.57 13.64 -8.20
N LYS A 9 -6.41 12.64 -8.50
CA LYS A 9 -7.81 12.56 -8.06
C LYS A 9 -7.98 11.89 -6.70
N GLY A 10 -6.96 11.24 -6.16
CA GLY A 10 -7.03 10.65 -4.82
C GLY A 10 -5.68 10.13 -4.35
N GLY A 11 -5.15 10.77 -3.31
CA GLY A 11 -3.94 10.34 -2.61
C GLY A 11 -4.19 9.09 -1.76
N ALA A 12 -3.82 9.10 -0.48
CA ALA A 12 -3.96 7.92 0.38
C ALA A 12 -5.41 7.56 0.70
N LEU A 13 -6.28 8.55 0.90
CA LEU A 13 -7.72 8.36 1.18
C LEU A 13 -8.03 7.47 2.40
N LEU A 14 -7.18 7.48 3.45
CA LEU A 14 -7.28 6.55 4.58
C LEU A 14 -8.64 6.61 5.30
N GLU A 15 -9.18 7.80 5.55
CA GLU A 15 -10.48 7.98 6.20
C GLU A 15 -11.64 7.48 5.32
N GLU A 16 -11.55 7.73 4.01
CA GLU A 16 -12.54 7.21 3.08
C GLU A 16 -12.43 5.70 2.90
N SER A 17 -11.21 5.13 2.88
CA SER A 17 -10.98 3.69 2.89
C SER A 17 -11.57 3.05 4.13
N ARG A 18 -11.38 3.65 5.31
CA ARG A 18 -11.96 3.18 6.57
C ARG A 18 -13.48 3.10 6.47
N ARG A 19 -14.13 4.21 6.09
CA ARG A 19 -15.59 4.24 5.91
C ARG A 19 -16.07 3.25 4.86
N PHE A 20 -15.33 3.11 3.77
CA PHE A 20 -15.65 2.18 2.69
C PHE A 20 -15.64 0.75 3.17
N VAL A 21 -14.60 0.35 3.93
CA VAL A 21 -14.48 -0.98 4.50
C VAL A 21 -15.53 -1.23 5.59
N GLU A 22 -15.74 -0.29 6.51
CA GLU A 22 -16.69 -0.43 7.61
C GLU A 22 -18.15 -0.50 7.14
N THR A 23 -18.47 0.13 6.02
CA THR A 23 -19.84 0.18 5.46
C THR A 23 -20.09 -0.90 4.41
N TRP A 24 -19.05 -1.58 3.92
CA TRP A 24 -19.20 -2.64 2.92
C TRP A 24 -20.04 -3.79 3.49
N ASP A 25 -21.01 -4.26 2.71
CA ASP A 25 -21.87 -5.40 3.05
C ASP A 25 -21.44 -6.62 2.24
N ASP A 26 -20.85 -7.60 2.92
CA ASP A 26 -20.35 -8.84 2.33
C ASP A 26 -21.48 -9.74 1.78
N THR A 27 -22.75 -9.46 2.11
CA THR A 27 -23.92 -10.20 1.56
C THR A 27 -24.40 -9.65 0.22
N LEU A 28 -23.95 -8.46 -0.17
CA LEU A 28 -24.35 -7.78 -1.40
C LEU A 28 -23.30 -7.93 -2.51
N SER A 29 -23.75 -7.80 -3.76
CA SER A 29 -22.83 -7.74 -4.90
C SER A 29 -21.96 -6.46 -4.83
N GLU A 30 -20.82 -6.47 -5.53
CA GLU A 30 -19.99 -5.25 -5.68
C GLU A 30 -20.83 -4.10 -6.26
N GLY A 31 -21.66 -4.38 -7.28
CA GLY A 31 -22.52 -3.39 -7.92
C GLY A 31 -23.52 -2.76 -6.95
N ASP A 32 -24.17 -3.58 -6.12
CA ASP A 32 -25.16 -3.12 -5.13
C ASP A 32 -24.50 -2.29 -4.02
N ASN A 33 -23.33 -2.73 -3.53
CA ASN A 33 -22.53 -1.95 -2.59
C ASN A 33 -22.19 -0.57 -3.18
N LEU A 34 -21.60 -0.53 -4.38
CA LEU A 34 -21.23 0.74 -5.04
C LEU A 34 -22.45 1.65 -5.24
N GLN A 35 -23.61 1.08 -5.57
CA GLN A 35 -24.85 1.84 -5.72
C GLN A 35 -25.36 2.39 -4.37
N ALA A 36 -25.21 1.64 -3.28
CA ALA A 36 -25.51 2.13 -1.94
C ALA A 36 -24.61 3.31 -1.55
N PHE A 37 -23.30 3.24 -1.82
CA PHE A 37 -22.36 4.35 -1.60
C PHE A 37 -22.76 5.62 -2.35
N ARG A 38 -23.21 5.49 -3.60
CA ARG A 38 -23.70 6.63 -4.40
C ARG A 38 -24.97 7.25 -3.84
N THR A 39 -25.93 6.41 -3.44
CA THR A 39 -27.28 6.85 -3.06
C THR A 39 -27.31 7.44 -1.65
N ARG A 40 -26.56 6.86 -0.71
CA ARG A 40 -26.55 7.26 0.71
C ARG A 40 -25.43 8.23 1.07
N ASN A 41 -24.58 8.61 0.10
CA ASN A 41 -23.43 9.52 0.28
C ASN A 41 -22.54 9.14 1.48
N PHE A 42 -22.24 7.86 1.65
CA PHE A 42 -21.44 7.36 2.78
C PHE A 42 -20.03 7.97 2.85
N LEU A 43 -19.48 8.43 1.72
CA LEU A 43 -18.18 9.11 1.68
C LEU A 43 -18.24 10.58 2.16
N GLY A 44 -19.45 11.13 2.38
CA GLY A 44 -19.65 12.49 2.90
C GLY A 44 -19.08 13.59 2.01
N LYS A 45 -18.98 13.35 0.69
CA LYS A 45 -18.40 14.32 -0.25
C LYS A 45 -19.43 15.40 -0.61
N ARG A 46 -18.95 16.64 -0.76
CA ARG A 46 -19.78 17.81 -1.12
C ARG A 46 -20.23 17.82 -2.57
N SER A 47 -19.47 17.16 -3.45
CA SER A 47 -19.76 17.10 -4.89
C SER A 47 -19.89 15.65 -5.33
N ARG A 48 -20.91 15.37 -6.14
CA ARG A 48 -21.13 14.06 -6.74
C ARG A 48 -19.94 13.62 -7.60
N SER A 49 -19.39 14.52 -8.42
CA SER A 49 -18.21 14.22 -9.23
C SER A 49 -17.02 13.80 -8.35
N ARG A 50 -16.80 14.48 -7.22
CA ARG A 50 -15.72 14.11 -6.29
C ARG A 50 -15.99 12.78 -5.58
N ALA A 51 -17.26 12.49 -5.27
CA ALA A 51 -17.68 11.21 -4.72
C ALA A 51 -17.39 10.07 -5.70
N GLU A 52 -17.78 10.20 -6.97
CA GLU A 52 -17.52 9.20 -8.01
C GLU A 52 -16.01 9.00 -8.24
N ASP A 53 -15.21 10.07 -8.32
CA ASP A 53 -13.76 9.95 -8.45
C ASP A 53 -13.14 9.21 -7.24
N THR A 54 -13.63 9.48 -6.02
CA THR A 54 -13.15 8.80 -4.81
C THR A 54 -13.55 7.33 -4.82
N LEU A 55 -14.81 7.04 -5.15
CA LEU A 55 -15.36 5.69 -5.19
C LEU A 55 -14.67 4.82 -6.24
N ALA A 56 -14.36 5.37 -7.41
CA ALA A 56 -13.61 4.68 -8.46
C ALA A 56 -12.21 4.25 -7.98
N ILE A 57 -11.52 5.12 -7.24
CA ILE A 57 -10.19 4.82 -6.67
C ILE A 57 -10.29 3.74 -5.59
N LEU A 58 -11.27 3.84 -4.68
CA LEU A 58 -11.45 2.85 -3.62
C LEU A 58 -11.85 1.48 -4.18
N ARG A 59 -12.73 1.46 -5.18
CA ARG A 59 -13.10 0.24 -5.91
C ARG A 59 -11.87 -0.43 -6.51
N GLN A 60 -11.05 0.31 -7.26
CA GLN A 60 -9.83 -0.20 -7.89
C GLN A 60 -8.84 -0.74 -6.86
N ARG A 61 -8.70 -0.10 -5.69
CA ARG A 61 -7.73 -0.52 -4.68
C ARG A 61 -8.20 -1.70 -3.84
N LEU A 62 -9.47 -1.72 -3.44
CA LEU A 62 -9.94 -2.58 -2.36
C LEU A 62 -11.00 -3.61 -2.80
N ALA A 63 -11.75 -3.36 -3.87
CA ALA A 63 -12.90 -4.18 -4.25
C ALA A 63 -12.68 -5.04 -5.51
N SER A 64 -11.80 -4.64 -6.43
CA SER A 64 -11.56 -5.39 -7.68
C SER A 64 -10.67 -6.63 -7.51
N GLN A 65 -10.71 -7.26 -6.33
CA GLN A 65 -9.91 -8.44 -6.00
C GLN A 65 -10.74 -9.72 -6.18
N GLU A 66 -10.11 -10.81 -6.61
CA GLU A 66 -10.78 -12.12 -6.79
C GLU A 66 -11.35 -12.67 -5.47
N ARG A 67 -10.71 -12.33 -4.33
CA ARG A 67 -11.16 -12.68 -2.99
C ARG A 67 -11.44 -11.41 -2.20
N SER A 68 -12.58 -11.37 -1.52
CA SER A 68 -12.92 -10.24 -0.64
C SER A 68 -11.89 -10.14 0.49
N ILE A 69 -11.30 -8.96 0.63
CA ILE A 69 -10.38 -8.59 1.71
C ILE A 69 -11.07 -7.72 2.77
N PHE A 70 -12.37 -7.43 2.60
CA PHE A 70 -13.11 -6.52 3.47
C PHE A 70 -13.19 -6.99 4.93
N PRO A 71 -13.49 -8.27 5.25
CA PRO A 71 -13.48 -8.74 6.64
C PRO A 71 -12.13 -8.51 7.32
N VAL A 72 -11.05 -8.86 6.62
CA VAL A 72 -9.65 -8.70 7.08
C VAL A 72 -9.31 -7.22 7.32
N LEU A 73 -9.60 -6.36 6.35
CA LEU A 73 -9.37 -4.92 6.48
C LEU A 73 -10.21 -4.31 7.60
N ARG A 74 -11.43 -4.81 7.83
CA ARG A 74 -12.32 -4.36 8.91
C ARG A 74 -11.76 -4.75 10.28
N ALA A 75 -11.17 -5.95 10.42
CA ALA A 75 -10.47 -6.34 11.62
C ALA A 75 -9.26 -5.42 11.91
N LEU A 76 -8.59 -4.92 10.88
CA LEU A 76 -7.48 -3.99 11.04
C LEU A 76 -7.88 -2.56 11.40
N THR A 77 -9.13 -2.13 11.20
CA THR A 77 -9.51 -0.72 11.43
C THR A 77 -9.27 -0.29 12.88
N VAL A 78 -9.36 -1.20 13.85
CA VAL A 78 -9.07 -0.92 15.27
C VAL A 78 -7.60 -0.59 15.54
N ARG A 79 -6.69 -0.98 14.65
CA ARG A 79 -5.25 -0.68 14.68
C ARG A 79 -4.88 0.25 13.52
N GLY A 80 -4.85 1.55 13.81
CA GLY A 80 -4.71 2.58 12.77
C GLY A 80 -3.43 2.48 11.92
N ASP A 81 -2.33 1.99 12.48
CA ASP A 81 -1.07 1.75 11.77
C ASP A 81 -1.13 0.54 10.84
N ALA A 82 -1.64 -0.60 11.33
CA ALA A 82 -1.79 -1.80 10.52
C ALA A 82 -2.83 -1.63 9.40
N PHE A 83 -3.93 -0.92 9.66
CA PHE A 83 -4.88 -0.54 8.62
C PHE A 83 -4.25 0.37 7.55
N ARG A 84 -3.41 1.32 7.97
CA ARG A 84 -2.68 2.20 7.05
C ARG A 84 -1.73 1.40 6.17
N ASP A 85 -0.97 0.47 6.74
CA ASP A 85 -0.05 -0.40 6.00
C ASP A 85 -0.79 -1.30 5.01
N ALA A 86 -1.92 -1.90 5.41
CA ALA A 86 -2.74 -2.70 4.52
C ALA A 86 -3.33 -1.86 3.37
N CYS A 87 -3.85 -0.66 3.66
CA CYS A 87 -4.30 0.27 2.63
C CYS A 87 -3.16 0.69 1.69
N TYR A 88 -1.95 0.86 2.22
CA TYR A 88 -0.79 1.23 1.42
C TYR A 88 -0.38 0.10 0.48
N PHE A 89 -0.33 -1.14 0.96
CA PHE A 89 -0.06 -2.32 0.15
C PHE A 89 -1.05 -2.44 -1.02
N GLU A 90 -2.35 -2.34 -0.73
CA GLU A 90 -3.41 -2.41 -1.74
C GLU A 90 -3.39 -1.21 -2.70
N ALA A 91 -2.94 -0.04 -2.25
CA ALA A 91 -2.74 1.11 -3.13
C ALA A 91 -1.55 0.93 -4.06
N ALA A 92 -0.38 0.53 -3.54
CA ALA A 92 0.86 0.41 -4.30
C ALA A 92 0.78 -0.70 -5.35
N ARG A 93 0.21 -1.86 -5.02
CA ARG A 93 0.04 -2.96 -5.97
C ARG A 93 -0.89 -2.63 -7.16
N ASN A 94 -1.76 -1.63 -7.01
CA ASN A 94 -2.74 -1.20 -8.01
C ASN A 94 -2.37 0.14 -8.69
N ASP A 95 -1.26 0.75 -8.28
CA ASP A 95 -0.77 2.03 -8.80
C ASP A 95 0.75 1.92 -9.01
N ASP A 96 1.13 1.53 -10.23
CA ASP A 96 2.52 1.29 -10.61
C ASP A 96 3.42 2.51 -10.41
N LEU A 97 2.86 3.73 -10.49
CA LEU A 97 3.63 4.93 -10.25
C LEU A 97 3.93 5.10 -8.76
N LEU A 98 2.95 4.86 -7.89
CA LEU A 98 3.15 4.86 -6.45
C LEU A 98 4.18 3.79 -6.03
N ALA A 99 4.06 2.57 -6.58
CA ALA A 99 5.01 1.49 -6.34
C ALA A 99 6.42 1.83 -6.82
N TYR A 100 6.56 2.39 -8.02
CA TYR A 100 7.85 2.77 -8.59
C TYR A 100 8.55 3.88 -7.79
N ILE A 101 7.82 4.96 -7.46
CA ILE A 101 8.40 6.06 -6.70
C ILE A 101 8.84 5.58 -5.31
N ALA A 102 8.05 4.75 -4.62
CA ALA A 102 8.42 4.24 -3.31
C ALA A 102 9.53 3.19 -3.35
N GLY A 103 9.32 2.10 -4.09
CA GLY A 103 10.16 0.92 -4.08
C GLY A 103 11.41 0.99 -4.95
N SER A 104 11.53 2.01 -5.80
CA SER A 104 12.72 2.26 -6.62
C SER A 104 13.33 3.62 -6.28
N LEU A 105 12.67 4.72 -6.59
CA LEU A 105 13.29 6.04 -6.46
C LEU A 105 13.63 6.39 -5.00
N LEU A 106 12.66 6.32 -4.08
CA LEU A 106 12.88 6.66 -2.68
C LEU A 106 13.76 5.63 -1.96
N TYR A 107 13.59 4.35 -2.29
CA TYR A 107 14.45 3.28 -1.76
C TYR A 107 15.93 3.53 -2.09
N ASP A 108 16.25 3.80 -3.36
CA ASP A 108 17.64 4.03 -3.81
C ASP A 108 18.21 5.35 -3.27
N VAL A 109 17.39 6.40 -3.15
CA VAL A 109 17.80 7.70 -2.57
C VAL A 109 18.15 7.52 -1.09
N ARG A 110 17.35 6.75 -0.36
CA ARG A 110 17.60 6.45 1.05
C ARG A 110 18.87 5.61 1.23
N ASP A 111 19.08 4.60 0.40
CA ASP A 111 20.28 3.74 0.45
C ASP A 111 21.56 4.56 0.30
N LYS A 112 21.50 5.65 -0.49
CA LYS A 112 22.57 6.64 -0.65
C LYS A 112 22.69 7.66 0.49
N GLY A 113 21.88 7.54 1.55
CA GLY A 113 21.91 8.39 2.75
C GLY A 113 21.16 9.71 2.64
N TRP A 114 20.44 9.95 1.53
CA TRP A 114 19.67 11.17 1.35
C TRP A 114 18.29 11.04 1.99
N THR A 115 17.90 12.05 2.77
CA THR A 115 16.61 12.03 3.47
C THR A 115 15.66 13.11 2.99
N LYS A 116 16.13 14.18 2.33
CA LYS A 116 15.26 15.26 1.85
C LYS A 116 14.70 14.93 0.47
N VAL A 117 13.39 15.13 0.30
CA VAL A 117 12.68 14.86 -0.96
C VAL A 117 12.01 16.14 -1.46
N ALA A 118 12.46 16.63 -2.61
CA ALA A 118 11.83 17.75 -3.31
C ALA A 118 11.04 17.25 -4.53
N VAL A 119 9.95 17.95 -4.83
CA VAL A 119 9.07 17.64 -5.97
C VAL A 119 9.84 17.73 -7.29
N ASP A 120 10.69 18.74 -7.44
CA ASP A 120 11.44 18.97 -8.67
C ASP A 120 12.47 17.86 -8.91
N ASP A 121 13.14 17.38 -7.86
CA ASP A 121 14.10 16.30 -7.95
C ASP A 121 13.42 14.97 -8.32
N VAL A 122 12.27 14.67 -7.71
CA VAL A 122 11.47 13.48 -8.07
C VAL A 122 10.92 13.61 -9.49
N SER A 123 10.48 14.80 -9.90
CA SER A 123 9.98 15.06 -11.26
C SER A 123 11.07 14.89 -12.30
N ARG A 124 12.30 15.35 -12.00
CA ARG A 124 13.49 15.17 -12.84
C ARG A 124 13.87 13.70 -12.93
N ALA A 125 13.98 13.00 -11.80
CA ALA A 125 14.30 11.58 -11.76
C ALA A 125 13.28 10.73 -12.53
N LEU A 126 11.99 11.07 -12.42
CA LEU A 126 10.92 10.39 -13.15
C LEU A 126 11.04 10.60 -14.68
N LEU A 127 11.39 11.82 -15.10
CA LEU A 127 11.65 12.14 -16.51
C LEU A 127 12.92 11.49 -17.05
N GLU A 128 13.97 11.37 -16.24
CA GLU A 128 15.23 10.74 -16.64
C GLU A 128 15.05 9.23 -16.77
N ALA A 129 14.38 8.61 -15.80
CA ALA A 129 14.17 7.16 -15.80
C ALA A 129 13.11 6.68 -16.81
N GLN A 130 12.14 7.55 -17.16
CA GLN A 130 11.01 7.25 -18.06
C GLN A 130 10.44 5.84 -17.86
N PRO A 131 9.91 5.52 -16.66
CA PRO A 131 9.43 4.17 -16.38
C PRO A 131 8.31 3.73 -17.35
N ALA A 132 7.56 4.69 -17.91
CA ALA A 132 6.59 4.42 -18.97
C ALA A 132 6.52 5.59 -19.98
N PRO A 133 6.13 5.34 -21.24
CA PRO A 133 6.04 6.37 -22.29
C PRO A 133 5.19 7.60 -21.91
N ILE A 134 4.06 7.36 -21.22
CA ILE A 134 3.13 8.40 -20.78
C ILE A 134 3.76 9.48 -19.90
N VAL A 135 4.87 9.17 -19.21
CA VAL A 135 5.60 10.12 -18.36
C VAL A 135 6.18 11.28 -19.19
N ALA A 136 6.68 10.97 -20.39
CA ALA A 136 7.23 11.98 -21.31
C ALA A 136 6.13 12.80 -22.00
N GLU A 137 4.93 12.23 -22.14
CA GLU A 137 3.78 12.88 -22.76
C GLU A 137 3.07 13.88 -21.83
N TRP A 138 3.25 13.76 -20.51
CA TRP A 138 2.68 14.72 -19.57
C TRP A 138 3.28 16.11 -19.72
N SER A 139 2.40 17.12 -19.75
CA SER A 139 2.83 18.50 -19.54
C SER A 139 3.56 18.63 -18.21
N GLU A 140 4.46 19.60 -18.12
CA GLU A 140 5.16 19.91 -16.86
C GLU A 140 4.18 20.10 -15.70
N SER A 141 3.11 20.86 -15.92
CA SER A 141 2.05 21.09 -14.93
C SER A 141 1.36 19.78 -14.47
N THR A 142 1.13 18.84 -15.39
CA THR A 142 0.53 17.54 -15.05
C THR A 142 1.50 16.71 -14.24
N ARG A 143 2.76 16.60 -14.70
CA ARG A 143 3.81 15.85 -14.00
C ARG A 143 4.02 16.38 -12.58
N THR A 144 4.15 17.69 -12.41
CA THR A 144 4.29 18.30 -11.08
C THR A 144 3.10 17.97 -10.17
N ARG A 145 1.86 18.03 -10.69
CA ARG A 145 0.67 17.63 -9.92
C ARG A 145 0.66 16.15 -9.55
N VAL A 146 1.06 15.27 -10.48
CA VAL A 146 1.19 13.84 -10.22
C VAL A 146 2.20 13.60 -9.09
N VAL A 147 3.41 14.15 -9.19
CA VAL A 147 4.46 13.99 -8.19
C VAL A 147 4.02 14.54 -6.82
N HIS A 148 3.40 15.72 -6.78
CA HIS A 148 2.80 16.24 -5.55
C HIS A 148 1.76 15.30 -4.95
N GLY A 149 0.91 14.70 -5.77
CA GLY A 149 -0.09 13.72 -5.37
C GLY A 149 0.55 12.49 -4.73
N VAL A 150 1.57 11.91 -5.38
CA VAL A 150 2.31 10.75 -4.87
C VAL A 150 3.03 11.07 -3.57
N LEU A 151 3.79 12.16 -3.50
CA LEU A 151 4.52 12.54 -2.28
C LEU A 151 3.59 12.90 -1.12
N SER A 152 2.36 13.36 -1.40
CA SER A 152 1.35 13.57 -0.37
C SER A 152 0.77 12.25 0.11
N ALA A 153 0.45 11.33 -0.80
CA ALA A 153 -0.01 9.99 -0.45
C ALA A 153 1.03 9.22 0.37
N LEU A 154 2.29 9.22 -0.05
CA LEU A 154 3.39 8.58 0.69
C LEU A 154 3.63 9.18 2.06
N ARG A 155 3.34 10.48 2.26
CA ARG A 155 3.34 11.06 3.60
C ARG A 155 2.19 10.52 4.45
N ASP A 156 0.99 10.49 3.88
CA ASP A 156 -0.19 10.00 4.60
C ASP A 156 -0.06 8.51 4.94
N PHE A 157 0.64 7.73 4.11
CA PHE A 157 1.01 6.33 4.39
C PHE A 157 2.18 6.16 5.37
N GLY A 158 2.90 7.23 5.71
CA GLY A 158 4.00 7.20 6.67
C GLY A 158 5.39 6.91 6.10
N VAL A 159 5.53 6.77 4.78
CA VAL A 159 6.83 6.62 4.10
C VAL A 159 7.61 7.94 4.07
N LEU A 160 6.88 9.05 4.02
CA LEU A 160 7.44 10.40 4.11
C LEU A 160 6.88 11.13 5.32
N GLU A 161 7.62 12.10 5.82
CA GLU A 161 7.17 13.03 6.85
C GLU A 161 7.34 14.49 6.41
N GLY A 162 6.75 15.41 7.16
CA GLY A 162 6.77 16.84 6.85
C GLY A 162 5.67 17.30 5.89
N ARG A 163 5.43 18.62 5.87
CA ARG A 163 4.31 19.24 5.12
C ARG A 163 4.78 19.95 3.85
N ALA A 164 5.62 20.96 4.01
CA ALA A 164 6.16 21.76 2.90
C ALA A 164 7.46 21.15 2.34
N ILE A 165 8.36 20.74 3.25
CA ILE A 165 9.58 20.00 2.93
C ILE A 165 9.33 18.56 3.38
N LYS A 166 9.53 17.61 2.48
CA LYS A 166 9.36 16.19 2.78
C LYS A 166 10.69 15.56 3.16
N HIS A 167 10.64 14.68 4.15
CA HIS A 167 11.75 13.82 4.53
C HIS A 167 11.35 12.37 4.43
N ILE A 168 12.30 11.50 4.09
CA ILE A 168 12.15 10.06 4.12
C ILE A 168 12.07 9.62 5.58
N ALA A 169 10.96 8.98 5.96
CA ALA A 169 10.80 8.43 7.30
C ALA A 169 11.72 7.20 7.50
N PRO A 170 12.05 6.84 8.75
CA PRO A 170 12.72 5.57 9.02
C PRO A 170 11.92 4.39 8.46
N PRO A 171 12.57 3.35 7.89
CA PRO A 171 11.87 2.18 7.42
C PRO A 171 11.15 1.50 8.55
N GLN A 172 9.87 1.26 8.35
CA GLN A 172 9.03 0.66 9.35
C GLN A 172 7.77 0.13 8.68
N ILE A 173 7.31 -1.00 9.17
CA ILE A 173 5.98 -1.54 8.95
C ILE A 173 5.46 -1.96 10.33
N SER A 174 4.18 -1.78 10.60
CA SER A 174 3.58 -2.32 11.81
C SER A 174 3.53 -3.86 11.73
N PHE A 175 3.51 -4.53 12.89
CA PHE A 175 3.42 -5.98 12.93
C PHE A 175 2.18 -6.52 12.20
N GLY A 176 1.00 -5.93 12.47
CA GLY A 176 -0.23 -6.28 11.77
C GLY A 176 -0.18 -5.99 10.25
N GLY A 177 0.49 -4.91 9.85
CA GLY A 177 0.76 -4.61 8.44
C GLY A 177 1.65 -5.66 7.78
N PHE A 178 2.72 -6.08 8.46
CA PHE A 178 3.61 -7.14 7.99
C PHE A 178 2.86 -8.46 7.78
N VAL A 179 2.09 -8.90 8.79
CA VAL A 179 1.29 -10.12 8.71
C VAL A 179 0.26 -10.05 7.58
N TYR A 180 -0.38 -8.88 7.39
CA TYR A 180 -1.27 -8.65 6.26
C TYR A 180 -0.56 -8.88 4.92
N VAL A 181 0.59 -8.24 4.70
CA VAL A 181 1.35 -8.35 3.45
C VAL A 181 1.81 -9.79 3.21
N VAL A 182 2.34 -10.47 4.22
CA VAL A 182 2.75 -11.88 4.11
C VAL A 182 1.55 -12.75 3.69
N GLY A 183 0.41 -12.62 4.36
CA GLY A 183 -0.77 -13.42 4.06
C GLY A 183 -1.36 -13.12 2.67
N ARG A 184 -1.30 -11.86 2.20
CA ARG A 184 -1.71 -11.49 0.84
C ARG A 184 -0.77 -12.09 -0.22
N LEU A 185 0.55 -11.96 -0.05
CA LEU A 185 1.52 -12.55 -0.97
C LEU A 185 1.43 -14.09 -0.99
N ARG A 186 1.16 -14.73 0.16
CA ARG A 186 0.86 -16.17 0.23
C ARG A 186 -0.37 -16.54 -0.60
N GLN A 187 -1.45 -15.77 -0.52
CA GLN A 187 -2.66 -15.99 -1.32
C GLN A 187 -2.41 -15.86 -2.83
N GLU A 188 -1.41 -15.07 -3.22
CA GLU A 188 -0.94 -14.93 -4.61
C GLU A 188 0.02 -16.05 -5.05
N GLY A 189 0.37 -16.96 -4.15
CA GLY A 189 1.20 -18.13 -4.44
C GLY A 189 2.70 -17.93 -4.23
N ALA A 190 3.12 -16.86 -3.56
CA ALA A 190 4.53 -16.65 -3.24
C ALA A 190 5.07 -17.77 -2.33
N SER A 191 6.18 -18.39 -2.74
CA SER A 191 6.93 -19.36 -1.93
C SER A 191 7.66 -18.69 -0.76
N ALA A 192 8.14 -19.48 0.20
CA ALA A 192 8.84 -18.94 1.37
C ALA A 192 10.08 -18.08 1.04
N PRO A 193 10.97 -18.47 0.11
CA PRO A 193 12.07 -17.61 -0.32
C PRO A 193 11.59 -16.33 -1.03
N GLU A 194 10.56 -16.44 -1.87
CA GLU A 194 9.99 -15.28 -2.57
C GLU A 194 9.36 -14.29 -1.59
N LEU A 195 8.69 -14.77 -0.53
CA LEU A 195 8.12 -13.92 0.52
C LEU A 195 9.20 -13.08 1.21
N VAL A 196 10.37 -13.66 1.53
CA VAL A 196 11.47 -12.91 2.17
C VAL A 196 12.11 -11.90 1.20
N ALA A 197 12.30 -12.29 -0.06
CA ALA A 197 12.97 -11.47 -1.07
C ALA A 197 12.02 -10.53 -1.84
N HIS A 198 10.73 -10.47 -1.49
CA HIS A 198 9.72 -9.78 -2.29
C HIS A 198 9.99 -8.27 -2.38
N ASN A 199 9.90 -7.69 -3.58
CA ASN A 199 10.18 -6.26 -3.80
C ASN A 199 9.19 -5.32 -3.10
N ALA A 200 8.00 -5.80 -2.71
CA ALA A 200 7.01 -4.99 -1.99
C ALA A 200 7.55 -4.45 -0.65
N TRP A 201 8.50 -5.13 0.00
CA TRP A 201 9.09 -4.64 1.25
C TRP A 201 9.80 -3.29 1.09
N ARG A 202 10.29 -3.00 -0.11
CA ARG A 202 10.92 -1.71 -0.44
C ARG A 202 9.94 -0.56 -0.39
N TRP A 203 8.62 -0.79 -0.46
CA TRP A 203 7.61 0.25 -0.30
C TRP A 203 7.65 0.87 1.11
N TRP A 204 8.00 0.08 2.12
CA TRP A 204 8.29 0.54 3.49
C TRP A 204 9.76 0.83 3.72
N LEU A 205 10.56 0.87 2.65
CA LEU A 205 11.99 1.12 2.65
C LEU A 205 12.82 0.08 3.42
N LEU A 206 12.27 -1.10 3.64
CA LEU A 206 12.89 -2.17 4.41
C LEU A 206 13.98 -2.86 3.58
N ASP A 207 15.14 -3.05 4.21
CA ASP A 207 16.17 -3.95 3.71
C ASP A 207 15.85 -5.43 4.05
N GLU A 208 16.56 -6.35 3.40
CA GLU A 208 16.39 -7.80 3.59
C GLU A 208 16.60 -8.28 5.04
N ARG A 209 17.44 -7.60 5.81
CA ARG A 209 17.70 -7.94 7.21
C ARG A 209 16.52 -7.49 8.08
N GLN A 210 15.94 -6.33 7.81
CA GLN A 210 14.75 -5.84 8.50
C GLN A 210 13.53 -6.72 8.20
N VAL A 211 13.37 -7.18 6.95
CA VAL A 211 12.31 -8.14 6.59
C VAL A 211 12.47 -9.44 7.39
N ARG A 212 13.68 -10.01 7.46
CA ARG A 212 13.96 -11.21 8.26
C ARG A 212 13.67 -11.01 9.75
N ALA A 213 13.96 -9.83 10.30
CA ALA A 213 13.65 -9.51 11.68
C ALA A 213 12.13 -9.58 11.95
N HIS A 214 11.29 -9.14 11.02
CA HIS A 214 9.84 -9.26 11.14
C HIS A 214 9.34 -10.71 10.98
N PHE A 215 9.98 -11.54 10.14
CA PHE A 215 9.66 -12.98 10.10
C PHE A 215 10.00 -13.68 11.43
N LEU A 216 11.14 -13.34 12.04
CA LEU A 216 11.51 -13.84 13.36
C LEU A 216 10.56 -13.35 14.46
N GLU A 217 10.09 -12.10 14.36
CA GLU A 217 9.04 -11.57 15.24
C GLU A 217 7.74 -12.37 15.08
N ALA A 218 7.28 -12.61 13.85
CA ALA A 218 6.07 -13.40 13.58
C ALA A 218 6.17 -14.86 14.06
N ASP A 219 7.37 -15.45 14.06
CA ASP A 219 7.60 -16.78 14.67
C ASP A 219 7.48 -16.75 16.20
N ARG A 220 8.04 -15.74 16.86
CA ARG A 220 7.92 -15.58 18.32
C ARG A 220 6.46 -15.36 18.74
N GLU A 221 5.71 -14.57 17.98
CA GLU A 221 4.29 -14.32 18.21
C GLU A 221 3.39 -15.49 17.78
N GLY A 222 3.95 -16.55 17.18
CA GLY A 222 3.23 -17.78 16.85
C GLY A 222 2.31 -17.70 15.62
N VAL A 223 2.42 -16.65 14.81
CA VAL A 223 1.62 -16.46 13.57
C VAL A 223 2.09 -17.39 12.45
N LEU A 224 3.37 -17.74 12.45
CA LEU A 224 4.01 -18.70 11.55
C LEU A 224 5.20 -19.34 12.26
N ARG A 225 5.89 -20.28 11.61
CA ARG A 225 7.24 -20.72 11.98
C ARG A 225 8.21 -20.31 10.90
N PHE A 226 9.32 -19.68 11.28
CA PHE A 226 10.33 -19.21 10.34
C PHE A 226 11.67 -19.87 10.64
N SER A 227 12.30 -20.45 9.62
CA SER A 227 13.68 -20.95 9.73
C SER A 227 14.45 -20.68 8.45
N GLU A 228 15.73 -20.36 8.61
CA GLU A 228 16.66 -20.12 7.50
C GLU A 228 17.96 -20.86 7.77
N ALA A 229 18.44 -21.60 6.77
CA ALA A 229 19.72 -22.30 6.80
C ALA A 229 20.45 -22.09 5.48
N GLY A 230 21.47 -21.22 5.48
CA GLY A 230 22.13 -20.78 4.26
C GLY A 230 21.14 -20.05 3.34
N SER A 231 20.96 -20.55 2.12
CA SER A 231 19.98 -20.02 1.16
C SER A 231 18.59 -20.64 1.28
N THR A 232 18.41 -21.63 2.15
CA THR A 232 17.13 -22.32 2.32
C THR A 232 16.28 -21.57 3.32
N VAL A 233 15.14 -21.06 2.87
CA VAL A 233 14.11 -20.44 3.70
C VAL A 233 12.92 -21.39 3.81
N ARG A 234 12.45 -21.62 5.04
CA ARG A 234 11.24 -22.40 5.32
C ARG A 234 10.29 -21.59 6.19
N ILE A 235 9.04 -21.52 5.74
CA ILE A 235 7.91 -20.97 6.49
C ILE A 235 6.89 -22.09 6.64
N ASP A 236 6.63 -22.50 7.89
CA ASP A 236 5.50 -23.39 8.20
C ASP A 236 4.36 -22.55 8.77
N TRP A 237 3.17 -22.69 8.22
CA TRP A 237 2.01 -21.89 8.60
C TRP A 237 1.31 -22.54 9.80
N THR A 238 1.19 -21.79 10.90
CA THR A 238 0.40 -22.23 12.08
C THR A 238 -1.08 -21.88 11.92
N ILE A 239 -1.39 -20.92 11.04
CA ILE A 239 -2.72 -20.40 10.74
C ILE A 239 -2.93 -20.40 9.22
N ASP A 240 -4.08 -20.89 8.77
CA ASP A 240 -4.38 -21.03 7.34
C ASP A 240 -5.12 -19.84 6.73
N GLY A 241 -5.94 -19.15 7.52
CA GLY A 241 -6.72 -17.98 7.07
C GLY A 241 -6.01 -16.66 7.30
N LEU A 242 -6.02 -15.76 6.31
CA LEU A 242 -5.52 -14.39 6.47
C LEU A 242 -6.26 -13.63 7.59
N GLU A 243 -7.57 -13.82 7.70
CA GLU A 243 -8.37 -13.20 8.77
C GLU A 243 -7.91 -13.68 10.16
N GLU A 244 -7.74 -14.98 10.33
CA GLU A 244 -7.22 -15.57 11.57
C GLU A 244 -5.79 -15.11 11.88
N MET A 245 -4.93 -14.98 10.87
CA MET A 245 -3.58 -14.44 11.03
C MET A 245 -3.61 -13.00 11.56
N ILE A 246 -4.51 -12.17 11.03
CA ILE A 246 -4.70 -10.80 11.51
C ILE A 246 -5.23 -10.76 12.94
N HIS A 247 -6.17 -11.64 13.30
CA HIS A 247 -6.63 -11.74 14.68
C HIS A 247 -5.54 -12.19 15.65
N ALA A 248 -4.63 -13.06 15.23
CA ALA A 248 -3.47 -13.46 16.02
C ALA A 248 -2.40 -12.36 16.14
N ALA A 249 -2.34 -11.45 15.16
CA ALA A 249 -1.43 -10.32 15.14
C ALA A 249 -2.00 -9.03 15.80
N ALA A 250 -3.20 -9.12 16.35
CA ALA A 250 -3.96 -7.99 16.90
C ALA A 250 -3.59 -7.63 18.35
#